data_AF-A0A2V8SLB7-F1
#
_entry.id   AF-A0A2V8SLB7-F1
#
_cell.length_a   1.000
_cell.length_b   1.000
_cell.length_c   1.000
_cell.angle_alpha   90.00
_cell.angle_beta   90.00
_cell.angle_gamma   90.00
#
_symmetry.space_group_name_H-M   'P 1'
#
loop_
_entity.id
_entity.type
_entity.pdbx_description
1 polymer ?
#
loop_
_entity_poly.entity_id
_entity_poly.type
_entity_poly.pdbx_seq_one_letter_code
_entity_poly.pdbx_strand_id
1 'polypeptide(L)'
;MSSRGRVKRLLYFWSDFDRPQQRIVTTGPRGWDGKYDFSVVRFTPDGAYDATFGNIGKVHTQFFLNGVRESSRPYDVALGPDGKIVAAGAGTDLDAIMARYQP
;
A
#
# COMPACT_ATOMS: atom_id res chain seq x y z
N MET A 1 -9.33 39.79 -2.45
CA MET A 1 -8.32 38.80 -2.00
C MET A 1 -8.98 37.43 -1.99
N SER A 2 -8.59 36.53 -2.91
CA SER A 2 -9.16 35.19 -3.06
C SER A 2 -8.17 34.16 -2.50
N SER A 3 -8.44 33.59 -1.33
CA SER A 3 -7.70 32.44 -0.82
C SER A 3 -8.28 31.16 -1.42
N ARG A 4 -7.56 30.56 -2.37
CA ARG A 4 -7.87 29.21 -2.88
C ARG A 4 -7.66 28.21 -1.74
N GLY A 5 -8.75 27.61 -1.26
CA GLY A 5 -8.71 26.52 -0.29
C GLY A 5 -8.00 25.31 -0.88
N ARG A 6 -7.05 24.74 -0.12
CA ARG A 6 -6.42 23.47 -0.48
C ARG A 6 -7.48 22.37 -0.43
N VAL A 7 -7.65 21.65 -1.53
CA VAL A 7 -8.48 20.44 -1.54
C VAL A 7 -7.75 19.39 -0.70
N LYS A 8 -8.20 19.18 0.54
CA LYS A 8 -7.85 17.99 1.32
C LYS A 8 -8.79 16.89 0.86
N ARG A 9 -8.27 15.94 0.08
CA ARG A 9 -9.01 14.72 -0.26
C ARG A 9 -9.05 13.86 1.01
N LEU A 10 -10.21 13.83 1.64
CA LEU A 10 -10.49 13.11 2.88
C LEU A 10 -11.12 11.76 2.48
N LEU A 11 -10.41 10.66 2.70
CA LEU A 11 -10.97 9.31 2.67
C LEU A 11 -10.98 8.82 4.12
N TYR A 12 -12.17 8.64 4.67
CA TYR A 12 -12.38 8.08 6.01
C TYR A 12 -12.27 6.56 5.95
N PHE A 13 -11.51 5.96 6.87
CA PHE A 13 -11.86 4.66 7.45
C PHE A 13 -11.78 4.80 8.97
N TRP A 14 -12.84 4.37 9.65
CA TRP A 14 -13.16 4.62 11.06
C TRP A 14 -12.46 3.59 12.00
N SER A 15 -12.31 3.98 13.28
CA SER A 15 -11.88 3.23 14.48
C SER A 15 -10.45 2.66 14.58
N ASP A 16 -9.54 3.45 15.17
CA ASP A 16 -8.78 3.13 16.40
C ASP A 16 -7.68 4.18 16.61
N PHE A 17 -8.02 5.32 17.21
CA PHE A 17 -7.08 6.43 17.48
C PHE A 17 -6.20 6.23 18.72
N ASP A 18 -6.09 5.00 19.26
CA ASP A 18 -5.37 4.78 20.53
C ASP A 18 -4.48 3.53 20.54
N ARG A 19 -3.55 3.43 19.57
CA ARG A 19 -2.45 2.45 19.64
C ARG A 19 -1.09 3.10 19.32
N PRO A 20 -0.07 2.97 20.19
CA PRO A 20 1.16 3.76 20.12
C PRO A 20 2.18 3.29 19.07
N GLN A 21 1.74 2.76 17.92
CA GLN A 21 2.63 2.56 16.77
C GLN A 21 1.96 3.10 15.52
N GLN A 22 1.97 4.43 15.39
CA GLN A 22 1.46 5.20 14.25
C GLN A 22 2.27 4.95 12.97
N ARG A 23 2.38 3.70 12.51
CA ARG A 23 3.04 3.42 11.23
C ARG A 23 2.10 3.82 10.11
N ILE A 24 2.61 4.55 9.14
CA ILE A 24 1.85 4.95 7.95
C ILE A 24 2.17 3.94 6.86
N VAL A 25 1.14 3.41 6.20
CA VAL A 25 1.30 2.51 5.07
C VAL A 25 0.71 3.15 3.83
N THR A 26 1.44 3.05 2.73
CA THR A 26 0.96 3.46 1.41
C THR A 26 1.15 2.30 0.44
N THR A 27 0.32 2.27 -0.59
CA THR A 27 0.45 1.33 -1.68
C THR A 27 0.41 2.06 -3.02
N GLY A 28 1.07 1.50 -4.02
CA GLY A 28 1.06 2.06 -5.37
C GLY A 28 1.60 1.07 -6.39
N PRO A 29 1.34 1.31 -7.69
CA PRO A 29 1.91 0.47 -8.74
C PRO A 29 3.41 0.77 -8.90
N ARG A 30 4.24 -0.27 -8.97
CA ARG A 30 5.63 -0.16 -9.45
C ARG A 30 5.68 -0.60 -10.90
N GLY A 31 6.09 0.30 -11.80
CA GLY A 31 6.30 -0.03 -13.21
C GLY A 31 7.67 -0.66 -13.44
N TRP A 32 7.70 -1.85 -14.04
CA TRP A 32 8.91 -2.51 -14.55
C TRP A 32 8.52 -3.33 -15.77
N ASP A 33 9.38 -3.37 -16.79
CA ASP A 33 9.24 -4.13 -18.07
C ASP A 33 7.91 -3.97 -18.86
N GLY A 34 7.10 -2.97 -18.53
CA GLY A 34 5.79 -2.73 -19.17
C GLY A 34 4.58 -3.25 -18.37
N LYS A 35 4.79 -3.81 -17.19
CA LYS A 35 3.71 -4.20 -16.26
C LYS A 35 3.81 -3.43 -14.94
N TYR A 36 2.71 -3.44 -14.19
CA TYR A 36 2.65 -2.90 -12.85
C TYR A 36 2.65 -4.01 -11.80
N ASP A 37 3.35 -3.77 -10.70
CA ASP A 37 3.41 -4.64 -9.52
C ASP A 37 2.85 -3.90 -8.30
N PHE A 38 2.45 -4.62 -7.26
CA PHE A 38 2.14 -3.97 -5.98
C PHE A 38 3.42 -3.45 -5.34
N SER A 39 3.39 -2.22 -4.84
CA SER A 39 4.43 -1.65 -4.00
C SER A 39 3.81 -1.19 -2.69
N VAL A 40 4.24 -1.78 -1.58
CA VAL A 40 3.83 -1.36 -0.23
C VAL A 40 5.01 -0.68 0.44
N VAL A 41 4.74 0.47 1.05
CA VAL A 41 5.74 1.25 1.78
C VAL A 41 5.24 1.50 3.20
N ARG A 42 6.07 1.18 4.19
CA ARG A 42 5.80 1.44 5.60
C ARG A 42 6.74 2.54 6.10
N PHE A 43 6.14 3.51 6.78
CA PHE A 43 6.83 4.61 7.43
C PHE A 43 6.63 4.53 8.94
N THR A 44 7.59 5.08 9.67
CA THR A 44 7.49 5.38 11.09
C THR A 44 6.53 6.57 11.32
N PRO A 45 6.08 6.81 12.57
CA PRO A 45 5.21 7.95 12.91
C PRO A 45 5.74 9.32 12.51
N ASP A 46 7.05 9.50 12.53
CA ASP A 46 7.77 10.70 12.12
C ASP A 46 7.96 10.82 10.60
N GLY A 47 7.45 9.85 9.83
CA GLY A 47 7.46 9.87 8.37
C GLY A 47 8.76 9.34 7.73
N ALA A 48 9.71 8.82 8.52
CA ALA A 48 10.87 8.12 7.99
C ALA A 48 10.49 6.72 7.48
N TYR A 49 11.29 6.14 6.59
CA TYR A 49 11.06 4.74 6.18
C TYR A 49 11.27 3.82 7.39
N ASP A 50 10.33 2.90 7.58
CA ASP A 50 10.48 1.88 8.61
C ASP A 50 11.46 0.80 8.14
N ALA A 51 12.72 0.93 8.53
CA ALA A 51 13.79 0.02 8.16
C ALA A 51 13.56 -1.43 8.63
N THR A 52 12.60 -1.69 9.54
CA THR A 52 12.24 -3.04 9.97
C THR A 52 11.32 -3.76 9.01
N PHE A 53 10.76 -3.07 8.01
CA PHE A 53 9.86 -3.65 7.01
C PHE A 53 10.57 -3.95 5.70
N GLY A 54 10.51 -5.19 5.24
CA GLY A 54 10.98 -5.56 3.90
C GLY A 54 12.39 -5.07 3.60
N ASN A 55 12.58 -4.46 2.43
CA ASN A 55 13.82 -3.80 2.06
C ASN A 55 13.73 -2.30 2.38
N ILE A 56 14.17 -1.91 3.59
CA ILE A 56 14.23 -0.52 4.04
C ILE A 56 12.87 0.20 3.88
N GLY A 57 11.82 -0.37 4.46
CA GLY A 57 10.48 0.20 4.43
C GLY A 57 9.66 -0.16 3.19
N LYS A 58 10.17 -1.00 2.27
CA LYS A 58 9.53 -1.26 0.98
C LYS A 58 9.43 -2.74 0.67
N VAL A 59 8.28 -3.15 0.11
CA VAL A 59 8.10 -4.47 -0.51
C VAL A 59 7.47 -4.28 -1.88
N HIS A 60 8.00 -5.02 -2.86
CA HIS A 60 7.43 -5.12 -4.21
C HIS A 60 6.95 -6.54 -4.43
N THR A 61 5.73 -6.70 -4.96
CA THR A 61 5.11 -8.00 -5.15
C THR A 61 4.64 -8.14 -6.58
N GLN A 62 5.21 -9.12 -7.26
CA GLN A 62 4.81 -9.54 -8.60
C GLN A 62 3.77 -10.64 -8.48
N PHE A 63 2.79 -10.63 -9.39
CA PHE A 63 1.77 -11.65 -9.46
C PHE A 63 1.90 -12.42 -10.77
N PHE A 64 1.57 -13.71 -10.69
CA PHE A 64 1.55 -14.60 -11.84
C PHE A 64 0.22 -15.36 -11.84
N LEU A 65 -0.51 -15.25 -12.94
CA LEU A 65 -1.76 -15.99 -13.15
C LEU A 65 -1.54 -16.95 -14.30
N ASN A 66 -1.87 -18.23 -14.08
CA ASN A 66 -1.66 -19.31 -15.06
C ASN A 66 -0.21 -19.36 -15.60
N GLY A 67 0.77 -19.04 -14.75
CA GLY A 67 2.20 -19.02 -15.10
C GLY A 67 2.65 -17.80 -15.91
N VAL A 68 1.77 -16.83 -16.19
CA VAL A 68 2.07 -15.62 -16.94
C VAL A 68 2.15 -14.42 -15.99
N ARG A 69 3.10 -13.50 -16.24
CA ARG A 69 3.26 -12.30 -15.41
C ARG A 69 2.08 -11.34 -15.56
N GLU A 70 1.52 -10.99 -14.42
CA GLU A 70 0.30 -10.20 -14.30
C GLU A 70 0.61 -8.71 -14.12
N SER A 71 -0.18 -7.84 -14.76
CA SER A 71 -0.12 -6.40 -14.53
C SER A 71 -1.13 -6.01 -13.47
N SER A 72 -0.65 -5.67 -12.28
CA SER A 72 -1.49 -5.48 -11.10
C SER A 72 -1.38 -4.06 -10.56
N ARG A 73 -2.52 -3.49 -10.14
CA ARG A 73 -2.57 -2.18 -9.47
C ARG A 73 -3.24 -2.30 -8.12
N PRO A 74 -2.59 -1.86 -7.03
CA PRO A 74 -3.24 -1.76 -5.74
C PRO A 74 -4.15 -0.53 -5.72
N TYR A 75 -5.31 -0.67 -5.09
CA TYR A 75 -6.28 0.41 -4.90
C TYR A 75 -6.46 0.78 -3.43
N ASP A 76 -6.20 -0.17 -2.53
CA ASP A 76 -6.38 0.04 -1.10
C ASP A 76 -5.36 -0.74 -0.27
N VAL A 77 -5.15 -0.28 0.97
CA VAL A 77 -4.25 -0.91 1.94
C VAL A 77 -4.72 -0.70 3.37
N ALA A 78 -4.65 -1.76 4.17
CA ALA A 78 -4.95 -1.73 5.59
C ALA A 78 -3.76 -2.23 6.41
N LEU A 79 -3.49 -1.57 7.54
CA LEU A 79 -2.52 -1.98 8.55
C LEU A 79 -3.28 -2.48 9.79
N GLY A 80 -3.05 -3.74 10.16
CA GLY A 80 -3.58 -4.33 11.38
C GLY A 80 -2.77 -3.94 12.63
N PRO A 81 -3.37 -4.06 13.83
CA PRO A 81 -2.70 -3.72 15.09
C PRO A 81 -1.53 -4.66 15.44
N ASP A 82 -1.46 -5.83 14.80
CA ASP A 82 -0.35 -6.79 14.89
C ASP A 82 0.79 -6.48 13.90
N GLY A 83 0.72 -5.36 13.18
CA GLY A 83 1.72 -4.94 12.19
C GLY A 83 1.57 -5.60 10.83
N LYS A 84 0.58 -6.48 10.63
CA LYS A 84 0.30 -7.09 9.32
C LYS A 84 -0.34 -6.09 8.38
N ILE A 85 0.03 -6.17 7.11
CA ILE A 85 -0.53 -5.30 6.07
C ILE A 85 -1.30 -6.15 5.08
N VAL A 86 -2.45 -5.67 4.62
CA VAL A 86 -3.18 -6.23 3.47
C VAL A 86 -3.28 -5.15 2.41
N ALA A 87 -2.81 -5.44 1.20
CA ALA A 87 -3.04 -4.60 0.03
C ALA A 87 -4.02 -5.31 -0.91
N ALA A 88 -4.98 -4.57 -1.45
CA ALA A 88 -6.00 -5.07 -2.37
C ALA A 88 -6.02 -4.24 -3.64
N GLY A 89 -6.34 -4.88 -4.75
CA GLY A 89 -6.31 -4.27 -6.07
C GLY A 89 -6.85 -5.18 -7.15
N ALA A 90 -6.56 -4.86 -8.40
CA ALA A 90 -6.91 -5.70 -9.54
C ALA A 90 -5.75 -5.90 -10.51
N GLY A 91 -5.74 -7.06 -11.15
CA GLY A 91 -4.91 -7.41 -12.30
C GLY A 91 -5.51 -6.94 -13.62
N THR A 92 -4.94 -7.46 -14.71
CA THR A 92 -5.55 -7.51 -16.04
C THR A 92 -6.90 -8.23 -15.96
N ASP A 93 -7.83 -7.89 -16.85
CA ASP A 93 -9.18 -8.46 -16.92
C ASP A 93 -10.01 -8.36 -15.63
N LEU A 94 -9.63 -7.44 -14.73
CA LEU A 94 -10.28 -7.16 -13.44
C LEU A 94 -10.19 -8.30 -12.42
N ASP A 95 -9.20 -9.20 -12.57
CA ASP A 95 -8.93 -10.23 -11.57
C ASP A 95 -8.66 -9.60 -10.21
N ALA A 96 -9.39 -10.04 -9.18
CA ALA A 96 -9.20 -9.56 -7.82
C ALA A 96 -7.84 -10.06 -7.29
N ILE A 97 -6.99 -9.12 -6.87
CA ILE A 97 -5.65 -9.42 -6.33
C ILE A 97 -5.55 -8.89 -4.92
N MET A 98 -5.11 -9.76 -4.00
CA MET A 98 -4.78 -9.40 -2.63
C MET A 98 -3.42 -9.96 -2.24
N ALA A 99 -2.66 -9.17 -1.49
CA ALA A 99 -1.43 -9.62 -0.87
C ALA A 99 -1.42 -9.26 0.62
N ARG A 100 -0.91 -10.19 1.42
CA ARG A 100 -0.69 -10.00 2.85
C ARG A 100 0.81 -9.95 3.13
N TYR A 101 1.22 -8.97 3.92
CA TYR A 101 2.60 -8.75 4.33
C TYR A 101 2.71 -8.94 5.84
N GLN A 102 3.80 -9.59 6.24
CA GLN A 102 4.14 -9.77 7.64
C GLN A 102 4.83 -8.52 8.19
N PRO A 103 4.84 -8.32 9.52
CA PRO A 103 5.52 -7.20 10.15
C PRO A 103 6.99 -7.08 9.74
#